data_AF-A0A5J4XYU6-F1
#
_entry.id   AF-A0A5J4XYU6-F1
#
_cell.length_a   1.000
_cell.length_b   1.000
_cell.length_c   1.000
_cell.angle_alpha   90.00
_cell.angle_beta   90.00
_cell.angle_gamma   90.00
#
_symmetry.space_group_name_H-M   'P 1'
#
loop_
_entity.id
_entity.type
_entity.pdbx_description
1 polymer ?
#
loop_
_entity_poly.entity_id
_entity_poly.type
_entity_poly.pdbx_seq_one_letter_code
_entity_poly.pdbx_strand_id
1 'polypeptide(L)'
;MHCRWQTDVHIQLKDRLLSHELAYMISVKHPPNMAATVLTQLIASANLPEMLQISVDKQIVQYIDSVAACERLQKQPIPVAYTRHTSRFLLWWLTGFPFAAWSSYGWVTPFVTAVVTFLLLGVENIGIQIEEPFEVLPIEAITAACIASVHEILERHHGEMPACIAL
;
A
#
# COMPACT_ATOMS: atom_id res chain seq x y z
N MET A 1 -3.19 -3.93 -4.58
CA MET A 1 -3.37 -3.62 -6.02
C MET A 1 -4.23 -2.37 -6.25
N HIS A 2 -5.35 -2.17 -5.54
CA HIS A 2 -6.19 -0.96 -5.67
C HIS A 2 -5.47 0.37 -5.33
N CYS A 3 -4.53 0.36 -4.37
CA CYS A 3 -3.89 1.57 -3.87
C CYS A 3 -2.72 2.10 -4.74
N ARG A 4 -2.30 1.36 -5.79
CA ARG A 4 -1.20 1.77 -6.68
C ARG A 4 -1.72 1.84 -8.11
N TRP A 5 -1.92 3.05 -8.63
CA TRP A 5 -2.59 3.33 -9.91
C TRP A 5 -1.86 2.82 -11.16
N GLN A 6 -0.65 2.28 -11.04
CA GLN A 6 0.21 1.89 -12.17
C GLN A 6 0.32 0.39 -12.45
N THR A 7 -0.29 -0.49 -11.64
CA THR A 7 -0.12 -1.95 -11.82
C THR A 7 -1.32 -2.57 -12.51
N ASP A 8 -1.11 -3.15 -13.69
CA ASP A 8 -2.14 -3.87 -14.44
C ASP A 8 -2.63 -5.07 -13.62
N VAL A 9 -3.79 -4.89 -12.99
CA VAL A 9 -4.58 -5.91 -12.28
C VAL A 9 -4.69 -7.19 -13.12
N HIS A 10 -4.78 -7.04 -14.44
CA HIS A 10 -4.82 -8.14 -15.40
C HIS A 10 -3.59 -9.05 -15.36
N ILE A 11 -2.38 -8.51 -15.22
CA ILE A 11 -1.14 -9.30 -15.32
C ILE A 11 -0.96 -10.17 -14.08
N GLN A 12 -1.24 -9.62 -12.89
CA GLN A 12 -0.99 -10.33 -11.62
C GLN A 12 -2.08 -11.35 -11.27
N LEU A 13 -3.31 -11.17 -11.76
CA LEU A 13 -4.43 -12.07 -11.46
C LEU A 13 -4.67 -13.15 -12.52
N LYS A 14 -4.07 -13.03 -13.72
CA LYS A 14 -4.24 -13.98 -14.83
C LYS A 14 -3.76 -15.39 -14.49
N ASP A 15 -2.71 -15.51 -13.67
CA ASP A 15 -2.15 -16.81 -13.27
C ASP A 15 -2.83 -17.39 -12.01
N ARG A 16 -3.79 -16.67 -11.42
CA ARG A 16 -4.42 -17.03 -10.14
C ARG A 16 -5.92 -17.27 -10.21
N LEU A 17 -6.63 -16.62 -11.14
CA LEU A 17 -8.07 -16.79 -11.33
C LEU A 17 -8.38 -17.44 -12.68
N LEU A 18 -9.54 -18.10 -12.78
CA LEU A 18 -10.02 -18.54 -14.09
C LEU A 18 -10.35 -17.32 -14.97
N SER A 19 -10.22 -17.48 -16.29
CA SER A 19 -10.37 -16.39 -17.25
C SER A 19 -11.75 -15.71 -17.19
N HIS A 20 -12.80 -16.43 -16.80
CA HIS A 20 -14.15 -15.90 -16.64
C HIS A 20 -14.34 -15.12 -15.33
N GLU A 21 -13.72 -15.57 -14.23
CA GLU A 21 -13.74 -14.88 -12.93
C GLU A 21 -12.94 -13.58 -12.99
N LEU A 22 -11.81 -13.60 -13.72
CA LEU A 22 -11.00 -12.43 -13.99
C LEU A 22 -11.82 -11.37 -14.72
N ALA A 23 -12.46 -11.75 -15.84
CA ALA A 23 -13.31 -10.86 -16.63
C ALA A 23 -14.45 -10.24 -15.80
N TYR A 24 -15.07 -11.05 -14.94
CA TYR A 24 -16.10 -10.58 -14.03
C TYR A 24 -15.53 -9.58 -13.01
N MET A 25 -14.39 -9.86 -12.38
CA MET A 25 -13.81 -9.01 -11.35
C MET A 25 -13.30 -7.65 -11.88
N ILE A 26 -12.87 -7.58 -13.14
CA ILE A 26 -12.47 -6.34 -13.81
C ILE A 26 -13.69 -5.47 -14.15
N SER A 27 -14.83 -6.08 -14.43
CA SER A 27 -16.07 -5.34 -14.75
C SER A 27 -16.63 -4.56 -13.56
N VAL A 28 -16.23 -4.92 -12.34
CA VAL A 28 -16.79 -4.37 -11.11
C VAL A 28 -16.04 -3.11 -10.66
N LYS A 29 -16.79 -2.11 -10.21
CA LYS A 29 -16.27 -0.81 -9.75
C LYS A 29 -15.29 -0.94 -8.56
N HIS A 30 -15.51 -1.89 -7.67
CA HIS A 30 -14.68 -2.13 -6.48
C HIS A 30 -14.28 -3.62 -6.37
N PRO A 31 -13.16 -4.01 -7.02
CA PRO A 31 -12.66 -5.38 -7.01
C PRO A 31 -12.43 -6.00 -5.62
N PRO A 32 -11.82 -5.33 -4.62
CA PRO A 32 -11.54 -5.98 -3.33
C PRO A 32 -12.81 -6.31 -2.53
N ASN A 33 -13.87 -5.50 -2.68
CA ASN A 33 -15.16 -5.74 -2.03
C ASN A 33 -15.91 -6.90 -2.73
N MET A 34 -15.80 -6.99 -4.05
CA MET A 34 -16.31 -8.13 -4.81
C MET A 34 -15.65 -9.43 -4.36
N ALA A 35 -14.32 -9.43 -4.19
CA ALA A 35 -13.60 -10.60 -3.69
C ALA A 35 -14.10 -11.04 -2.30
N ALA A 36 -14.34 -10.10 -1.38
CA ALA A 36 -14.93 -10.41 -0.08
C ALA A 36 -16.34 -11.02 -0.19
N THR A 37 -17.17 -10.50 -1.10
CA THR A 37 -18.52 -11.03 -1.36
C THR A 37 -18.48 -12.47 -1.86
N VAL A 38 -17.55 -12.78 -2.78
CA VAL A 38 -17.34 -14.15 -3.28
C VAL A 38 -16.87 -15.08 -2.15
N LEU A 39 -15.93 -14.62 -1.31
CA LEU A 39 -15.47 -15.41 -0.16
C LEU A 39 -16.61 -15.75 0.80
N THR A 40 -17.48 -14.78 1.13
CA THR A 40 -18.65 -15.03 1.98
C THR A 40 -19.61 -16.06 1.34
N GLN A 41 -19.82 -16.01 0.03
CA GLN A 41 -20.66 -16.99 -0.68
C GLN A 41 -20.05 -18.40 -0.66
N LEU A 42 -18.72 -18.51 -0.82
CA LEU A 42 -18.01 -19.77 -0.74
C LEU A 42 -18.10 -20.39 0.67
N ILE A 43 -17.97 -19.58 1.71
CA ILE A 43 -18.11 -20.05 3.10
C ILE A 43 -19.54 -20.50 3.40
N ALA A 44 -20.54 -19.76 2.93
CA ALA A 44 -21.94 -20.12 3.09
C ALA A 44 -22.28 -21.46 2.40
N SER A 45 -21.65 -21.76 1.27
CA SER A 45 -21.81 -23.03 0.55
C SER A 45 -20.95 -24.19 1.09
N ALA A 46 -19.90 -23.90 1.87
CA ALA A 46 -19.00 -24.90 2.43
C ALA A 46 -19.58 -25.73 3.60
N ASN A 47 -20.82 -25.46 4.04
CA ASN A 47 -21.55 -26.20 5.08
C ASN A 47 -20.72 -26.46 6.36
N LEU A 48 -20.06 -25.42 6.87
CA LEU A 48 -19.20 -25.47 8.05
C LEU A 48 -20.03 -25.43 9.36
N PRO A 49 -19.49 -25.88 10.50
CA PRO A 49 -20.12 -25.66 11.81
C PRO A 49 -20.31 -24.16 12.12
N GLU A 50 -21.42 -23.78 12.74
CA GLU A 50 -21.79 -22.38 13.01
C GLU A 50 -20.68 -21.59 13.71
N MET A 51 -20.01 -22.19 14.71
CA MET A 51 -18.90 -21.54 15.41
C MET A 51 -17.70 -21.23 14.49
N LEU A 52 -17.41 -22.11 13.53
CA LEU A 52 -16.33 -21.91 12.57
C LEU A 52 -16.73 -20.85 11.53
N GLN A 53 -17.99 -20.85 11.08
CA GLN A 53 -18.50 -19.82 10.17
C GLN A 53 -18.34 -18.43 10.77
N ILE A 54 -18.75 -18.23 12.03
CA ILE A 54 -18.60 -16.95 12.74
C ILE A 54 -17.13 -16.52 12.83
N SER A 55 -16.23 -17.47 13.09
CA SER A 55 -14.79 -17.18 13.17
C SER A 55 -14.23 -16.70 11.83
N VAL A 56 -14.60 -17.34 10.72
CA VAL A 56 -14.14 -16.96 9.38
C VAL A 56 -14.76 -15.65 8.93
N ASP A 57 -16.06 -15.44 9.17
CA ASP A 57 -16.74 -14.18 8.85
C ASP A 57 -16.08 -13.00 9.56
N LYS A 58 -15.64 -13.19 10.82
CA LYS A 58 -14.86 -12.17 11.53
C LYS A 58 -13.55 -11.83 10.83
N GLN A 59 -12.85 -12.81 10.25
CA GLN A 59 -11.62 -12.56 9.47
C GLN A 59 -11.93 -11.78 8.18
N ILE A 60 -13.06 -12.07 7.52
CA ILE A 60 -13.49 -11.32 6.33
C ILE A 60 -13.80 -9.86 6.68
N VAL A 61 -14.51 -9.62 7.79
CA VAL A 61 -14.78 -8.25 8.26
C VAL A 61 -13.47 -7.51 8.53
N GLN A 62 -12.50 -8.14 9.20
CA GLN A 62 -11.18 -7.55 9.43
C GLN A 62 -10.42 -7.24 8.13
N TYR A 63 -10.54 -8.09 7.12
CA TYR A 63 -9.98 -7.83 5.79
C TYR A 63 -10.63 -6.60 5.14
N ILE A 64 -11.97 -6.50 5.15
CA ILE A 64 -12.70 -5.36 4.60
C ILE A 64 -12.31 -4.07 5.33
N ASP A 65 -12.21 -4.10 6.66
CA ASP A 65 -11.81 -2.95 7.47
C ASP A 65 -10.39 -2.47 7.11
N SER A 66 -9.47 -3.41 6.87
CA SER A 66 -8.10 -3.11 6.44
C SER A 66 -8.07 -2.46 5.04
N VAL A 67 -8.86 -2.98 4.10
CA VAL A 67 -9.01 -2.38 2.76
C VAL A 67 -9.59 -0.96 2.86
N ALA A 68 -10.64 -0.77 3.67
CA ALA A 68 -11.25 0.53 3.88
C ALA A 68 -10.29 1.53 4.55
N ALA A 69 -9.43 1.07 5.45
CA ALA A 69 -8.36 1.88 6.03
C ALA A 69 -7.35 2.34 4.96
N CYS A 70 -6.91 1.44 4.07
CA CYS A 70 -6.03 1.80 2.96
C CYS A 70 -6.70 2.80 1.99
N GLU A 71 -7.98 2.61 1.66
CA GLU A 71 -8.72 3.56 0.84
C GLU A 71 -8.85 4.94 1.50
N ARG A 72 -9.06 5.00 2.81
CA ARG A 72 -9.11 6.28 3.55
C ARG A 72 -7.78 7.01 3.51
N LEU A 73 -6.67 6.30 3.71
CA LEU A 73 -5.32 6.87 3.60
C LEU A 73 -5.05 7.41 2.20
N GLN A 74 -5.51 6.70 1.17
CA GLN A 74 -5.38 7.14 -0.22
C GLN A 74 -6.30 8.33 -0.56
N LYS A 75 -7.52 8.37 -0.01
CA LYS A 75 -8.54 9.40 -0.28
C LYS A 75 -8.38 10.66 0.58
N GLN A 76 -7.54 10.63 1.61
CA GLN A 76 -7.16 11.79 2.42
C GLN A 76 -5.74 12.27 2.09
N PRO A 77 -5.40 12.57 0.82
CA PRO A 77 -4.10 13.16 0.55
C PRO A 77 -4.04 14.54 1.22
N ILE A 78 -2.86 14.88 1.75
CA ILE A 78 -2.59 16.23 2.23
C ILE A 78 -2.89 17.20 1.08
N PRO A 79 -3.54 18.35 1.35
CA PRO A 79 -3.87 19.28 0.28
C PRO A 79 -2.61 19.67 -0.49
N VAL A 80 -2.58 19.42 -1.80
CA VAL A 80 -1.41 19.72 -2.66
C VAL A 80 -1.02 21.20 -2.62
N ALA A 81 -1.92 22.07 -2.15
CA ALA A 81 -1.61 23.47 -1.87
C ALA A 81 -0.57 23.64 -0.74
N TYR A 82 -0.60 22.80 0.30
CA TYR A 82 0.34 22.81 1.41
C TYR A 82 1.76 22.53 0.93
N THR A 83 1.98 21.36 0.31
CA THR A 83 3.28 20.94 -0.23
C THR A 83 3.84 21.97 -1.22
N ARG A 84 3.00 22.52 -2.11
CA ARG A 84 3.41 23.57 -3.05
C ARG A 84 3.76 24.89 -2.37
N HIS A 85 3.05 25.26 -1.30
CA HIS A 85 3.32 26.48 -0.57
C HIS A 85 4.62 26.38 0.22
N THR A 86 4.84 25.26 0.92
CA THR A 86 6.07 24.98 1.67
C THR A 86 7.29 25.01 0.77
N SER A 87 7.26 24.32 -0.36
CA SER A 87 8.36 24.31 -1.33
C SER A 87 8.70 25.72 -1.87
N ARG A 88 7.68 26.52 -2.24
CA ARG A 88 7.88 27.89 -2.71
C ARG A 88 8.44 28.80 -1.61
N PHE A 89 7.91 28.70 -0.40
CA PHE A 89 8.42 29.44 0.75
C PHE A 89 9.89 29.09 1.03
N LEU A 90 10.24 27.80 0.98
CA LEU A 90 11.60 27.32 1.19
C LEU A 90 12.58 27.86 0.12
N LEU A 91 12.17 27.90 -1.15
CA LEU A 91 12.96 28.49 -2.23
C LEU A 91 13.22 29.99 -2.00
N TRP A 92 12.20 30.75 -1.60
CA TRP A 92 12.38 32.17 -1.27
C TRP A 92 13.31 32.37 -0.08
N TRP A 93 13.16 31.55 0.97
CA TRP A 93 14.02 31.59 2.14
C TRP A 93 15.48 31.28 1.81
N LEU A 94 15.74 30.22 1.05
CA LEU A 94 17.08 29.80 0.64
C LEU A 94 17.74 30.82 -0.30
N THR A 95 16.95 31.50 -1.13
CA THR A 95 17.45 32.59 -1.98
C THR A 95 17.83 33.83 -1.17
N GLY A 96 17.10 34.12 -0.08
CA GLY A 96 17.41 35.23 0.84
C GLY A 96 18.59 34.95 1.78
N PHE A 97 18.80 33.68 2.14
CA PHE A 97 19.85 33.24 3.06
C PHE A 97 21.28 33.72 2.72
N PRO A 98 21.80 33.63 1.48
CA PRO A 98 23.16 34.09 1.17
C PRO A 98 23.35 35.60 1.40
N PHE A 99 22.32 36.42 1.16
CA PHE A 99 22.38 37.86 1.42
C PHE A 99 22.45 38.16 2.92
N ALA A 100 21.70 37.42 3.73
CA ALA A 100 21.73 37.56 5.18
C ALA A 100 23.05 37.03 5.79
N ALA A 101 23.61 35.97 5.23
CA ALA A 101 24.83 35.32 5.71
C ALA A 101 26.13 36.01 5.24
N TRP A 102 26.05 36.90 4.25
CA TRP A 102 27.22 37.59 3.68
C TRP A 102 28.04 38.37 4.73
N SER A 103 27.36 39.06 5.67
CA SER A 103 28.02 39.87 6.70
C SER A 103 28.83 39.04 7.71
N SER A 104 28.45 37.79 7.94
CA SER A 104 29.10 36.90 8.91
C SER A 104 30.19 36.03 8.30
N TYR A 105 30.00 35.53 7.07
CA TYR A 105 30.86 34.48 6.47
C TYR A 105 31.62 34.92 5.21
N GLY A 106 31.31 36.09 4.62
CA GLY A 106 32.01 36.63 3.45
C GLY A 106 32.14 35.64 2.29
N TRP A 107 33.36 35.36 1.83
CA TRP A 107 33.63 34.43 0.72
C TRP A 107 33.31 32.97 1.02
N VAL A 108 33.14 32.59 2.29
CA VAL A 108 32.74 31.24 2.71
C VAL A 108 31.22 31.05 2.61
N THR A 109 30.44 32.13 2.52
CA THR A 109 28.98 32.12 2.37
C THR A 109 28.45 31.15 1.31
N PRO A 110 28.93 31.11 0.04
CA PRO A 110 28.40 30.18 -0.97
C PRO A 110 28.54 28.71 -0.56
N PHE A 111 29.61 28.34 0.14
CA PHE A 111 29.80 26.98 0.64
C PHE A 111 28.80 26.65 1.76
N VAL A 112 28.64 27.55 2.73
CA VAL A 112 27.67 27.38 3.83
C VAL A 112 26.24 27.32 3.29
N THR A 113 25.88 28.21 2.37
CA THR A 113 24.57 28.23 1.72
C THR A 113 24.30 26.93 0.97
N ALA A 114 25.30 26.37 0.26
CA ALA A 114 25.15 25.09 -0.43
C ALA A 114 24.85 23.94 0.55
N VAL A 115 25.57 23.86 1.67
CA VAL A 115 25.33 22.83 2.71
C VAL A 115 23.93 22.98 3.32
N VAL A 116 23.53 24.19 3.69
CA VAL A 116 22.21 24.46 4.28
C VAL A 116 21.08 24.14 3.28
N THR A 117 21.27 24.52 2.01
CA THR A 117 20.32 24.21 0.93
C THR A 117 20.16 22.71 0.73
N PHE A 118 21.27 21.96 0.68
CA PHE A 118 21.25 20.51 0.55
C PHE A 118 20.46 19.84 1.69
N LEU A 119 20.69 20.28 2.94
CA LEU A 119 20.00 19.72 4.10
C LEU A 119 18.49 20.05 4.08
N LEU A 120 18.12 21.31 3.85
CA LEU A 120 16.72 21.75 3.87
C LEU A 120 15.91 21.16 2.70
N LEU A 121 16.46 21.17 1.49
CA LEU A 121 15.80 20.54 0.33
C LEU A 121 15.75 19.02 0.48
N GLY A 122 16.75 18.41 1.11
CA GLY A 122 16.73 16.99 1.46
C GLY A 122 15.57 16.64 2.38
N VAL A 123 15.35 17.45 3.44
CA VAL A 123 14.21 17.28 4.36
C VAL A 123 12.88 17.47 3.64
N GLU A 124 12.74 18.50 2.81
CA GLU A 124 11.52 18.73 2.01
C GLU A 124 11.20 17.53 1.11
N ASN A 125 12.21 16.98 0.43
CA ASN A 125 12.05 15.83 -0.45
C ASN A 125 11.65 14.55 0.30
N ILE A 126 12.16 14.36 1.52
CA ILE A 126 11.71 13.27 2.40
C ILE A 126 10.27 13.51 2.85
N GLY A 127 9.91 14.75 3.15
CA GLY A 127 8.53 15.14 3.47
C GLY A 127 7.56 14.70 2.37
N ILE A 128 7.82 15.09 1.13
CA ILE A 128 7.01 14.71 -0.04
C ILE A 128 6.86 13.18 -0.16
N GLN A 129 7.94 12.42 0.00
CA GLN A 129 7.88 10.95 -0.06
C GLN A 129 7.01 10.34 1.04
N ILE A 130 6.97 10.94 2.23
CA ILE A 130 6.12 10.49 3.33
C ILE A 130 4.64 10.80 3.06
N GLU A 131 4.34 11.86 2.31
CA GLU A 131 2.98 12.20 1.91
C GLU A 131 2.38 11.16 0.93
N GLU A 132 3.22 10.45 0.17
CA GLU A 132 2.83 9.42 -0.80
C GLU A 132 3.31 7.99 -0.41
N PRO A 133 2.81 7.42 0.71
CA PRO A 133 3.39 6.21 1.30
C PRO A 133 3.28 4.98 0.40
N PHE A 134 2.20 4.87 -0.39
CA PHE A 134 1.94 3.70 -1.24
C PHE A 134 2.86 3.61 -2.47
N GLU A 135 3.56 4.68 -2.81
CA GLU A 135 4.58 4.66 -3.88
C GLU A 135 5.92 4.13 -3.36
N VAL A 136 6.28 4.47 -2.12
CA VAL A 136 7.56 4.12 -1.51
C VAL A 136 7.53 2.72 -0.86
N LEU A 137 6.37 2.28 -0.37
CA LEU A 137 6.22 0.98 0.29
C LEU A 137 6.38 -0.20 -0.70
N PRO A 138 7.13 -1.26 -0.34
CA PRO A 138 7.32 -2.45 -1.17
C PRO A 138 6.10 -3.39 -1.09
N ILE A 139 4.92 -2.92 -1.52
CA ILE A 139 3.64 -3.64 -1.42
C ILE A 139 3.68 -5.00 -2.14
N GLU A 140 4.41 -5.08 -3.25
CA GLU A 140 4.58 -6.34 -4.00
C GLU A 140 5.34 -7.39 -3.20
N ALA A 141 6.42 -6.99 -2.52
CA ALA A 141 7.19 -7.88 -1.66
C ALA A 141 6.33 -8.37 -0.47
N ILE A 142 5.56 -7.46 0.14
CA ILE A 142 4.63 -7.82 1.22
C ILE A 142 3.57 -8.81 0.72
N THR A 143 3.00 -8.55 -0.46
CA THR A 143 1.98 -9.43 -1.05
C THR A 143 2.58 -10.80 -1.41
N ALA A 144 3.78 -10.83 -1.96
CA ALA A 144 4.50 -12.07 -2.27
C ALA A 144 4.80 -12.88 -1.00
N ALA A 145 5.20 -12.22 0.10
CA ALA A 145 5.40 -12.86 1.39
C ALA A 145 4.10 -13.45 1.94
N CYS A 146 2.98 -12.72 1.89
CA CYS A 146 1.67 -13.24 2.29
C CYS A 146 1.26 -14.48 1.47
N ILE A 147 1.46 -14.45 0.15
CA ILE A 147 1.15 -15.59 -0.73
C ILE A 147 2.02 -16.80 -0.36
N ALA A 148 3.32 -16.59 -0.12
CA ALA A 148 4.24 -17.64 0.30
C ALA A 148 3.80 -18.26 1.64
N SER A 149 3.42 -17.44 2.63
CA SER A 149 2.88 -17.95 3.91
C SER A 149 1.63 -18.80 3.73
N VAL A 150 0.70 -18.37 2.88
CA VAL A 150 -0.53 -19.15 2.61
C VAL A 150 -0.19 -20.46 1.90
N HIS A 151 0.73 -20.43 0.92
CA HIS A 151 1.15 -21.64 0.22
C HIS A 151 1.81 -22.64 1.17
N GLU A 152 2.68 -22.16 2.06
CA GLU A 152 3.32 -22.99 3.09
C GLU A 152 2.29 -23.63 4.03
N ILE A 153 1.26 -22.88 4.47
CA ILE A 153 0.19 -23.42 5.30
C ILE A 153 -0.59 -24.52 4.55
N LEU A 154 -0.89 -24.31 3.28
CA LEU A 154 -1.57 -25.30 2.45
C LEU A 154 -0.73 -26.56 2.24
N GLU A 155 0.56 -26.42 1.95
CA GLU A 155 1.48 -27.55 1.80
C GLU A 155 1.59 -28.37 3.08
N ARG A 156 1.69 -27.72 4.25
CA ARG A 156 1.67 -28.40 5.55
C ARG A 156 0.36 -29.17 5.76
N HIS A 157 -0.77 -28.56 5.42
CA HIS A 157 -2.08 -29.18 5.58
C HIS A 157 -2.31 -30.37 4.63
N HIS A 158 -1.79 -30.30 3.41
CA HIS A 158 -1.79 -31.42 2.45
C HIS A 158 -0.77 -32.52 2.79
N GLY A 159 0.34 -32.17 3.46
CA GLY A 159 1.31 -33.12 4.00
C GLY A 159 0.84 -33.85 5.27
N GLU A 160 -0.12 -33.27 5.99
CA GLU A 160 -0.81 -33.85 7.16
C GLU A 160 -2.12 -34.57 6.80
N MET A 161 -2.24 -35.16 5.61
CA MET A 161 -3.20 -36.25 5.38
C MET A 161 -2.49 -37.59 5.63
N PRO A 162 -2.34 -38.05 6.90
CA PRO A 162 -1.99 -39.43 7.14
C PRO A 162 -3.13 -40.31 6.58
N ALA A 163 -2.74 -41.48 6.10
CA ALA A 163 -3.56 -42.53 5.50
C ALA A 163 -4.69 -43.11 6.39
N CYS A 164 -5.25 -42.36 7.34
CA CYS A 164 -6.23 -42.81 8.33
C CYS A 164 -7.71 -42.51 7.98
N ILE A 165 -8.04 -41.97 6.80
CA ILE A 165 -9.44 -41.86 6.32
C ILE A 165 -9.66 -42.76 5.09
N ALA A 166 -9.02 -43.93 5.11
CA ALA A 166 -9.23 -45.01 4.12
C ALA A 166 -9.42 -46.38 4.79
N LEU A 167 -10.00 -46.41 5.99
CA LEU A 167 -10.56 -47.60 6.63
C LEU A 167 -11.93 -47.26 7.23
#